data_AF-A0A7V9T0Y7-F1
#
_entry.id   AF-A0A7V9T0Y7-F1
#
_cell.length_a   1.000
_cell.length_b   1.000
_cell.length_c   1.000
_cell.angle_alpha   90.00
_cell.angle_beta   90.00
_cell.angle_gamma   90.00
#
_symmetry.space_group_name_H-M   'P 1'
#
loop_
_entity.id
_entity.type
_entity.pdbx_description
1 polymer ?
#
loop_
_entity_poly.entity_id
_entity_poly.type
_entity_poly.pdbx_seq_one_letter_code
_entity_poly.pdbx_strand_id
1 'polypeptide(L)'
;VRVRALRAGATIAGGAFAGAAGATLVLAQVGTFAERMTAGRGFVAIAIVVLGRWRPMGVLLAALLFGAATALQYVFQAAGLDVPYQLFLMLPYVLTLLALAGAVRRARAPADLGKAL
;
A
#
# COMPACT_ATOMS: atom_id res chain seq x y z
N VAL A 1 25.90 -4.84 13.58
CA VAL A 1 24.79 -3.85 13.42
C VAL A 1 23.98 -3.82 14.71
N ARG A 2 23.70 -2.65 15.31
CA ARG A 2 22.84 -2.56 16.52
C ARG A 2 21.37 -2.74 16.13
N VAL A 3 20.85 -3.96 16.34
CA VAL A 3 19.51 -4.38 15.90
C VAL A 3 18.39 -3.50 16.48
N ARG A 4 18.52 -3.07 17.75
CA ARG A 4 17.55 -2.19 18.43
C ARG A 4 17.43 -0.81 17.78
N ALA A 5 18.58 -0.19 17.46
CA ALA A 5 18.60 1.12 16.80
C ALA A 5 18.03 1.04 15.38
N LEU A 6 18.33 -0.04 14.64
CA LEU A 6 17.78 -0.26 13.30
C LEU A 6 16.26 -0.48 13.32
N ARG A 7 15.75 -1.29 14.27
CA ARG A 7 14.30 -1.49 14.46
C ARG A 7 13.60 -0.18 14.83
N ALA A 8 14.14 0.57 15.79
CA ALA A 8 13.58 1.86 16.21
C ALA A 8 13.55 2.88 15.06
N GLY A 9 14.65 2.99 14.30
CA GLY A 9 14.71 3.85 13.11
C GLY A 9 13.68 3.47 12.06
N ALA A 10 13.53 2.16 11.77
CA ALA A 10 12.54 1.67 10.82
C ALA A 10 11.09 1.94 11.27
N THR A 11 10.78 1.79 12.56
CA THR A 11 9.43 2.09 13.09
C THR A 11 9.10 3.57 13.05
N ILE A 12 10.07 4.44 13.38
CA ILE A 12 9.87 5.89 13.34
C ILE A 12 9.66 6.35 11.89
N ALA A 13 10.50 5.87 10.96
CA ALA A 13 10.35 6.17 9.54
C ALA A 13 8.99 5.68 9.00
N GLY A 14 8.60 4.44 9.33
CA GLY A 14 7.30 3.89 8.94
C GLY A 14 6.12 4.70 9.48
N GLY A 15 6.19 5.14 10.75
CA GLY A 15 5.18 6.01 11.35
C GLY A 15 5.10 7.38 10.69
N ALA A 16 6.25 7.98 10.34
CA ALA A 16 6.29 9.25 9.63
C ALA A 16 5.64 9.17 8.23
N PHE A 17 5.92 8.10 7.47
CA PHE A 17 5.27 7.87 6.17
C PHE A 17 3.77 7.61 6.29
N ALA A 18 3.33 6.87 7.31
CA ALA A 18 1.90 6.64 7.58
C ALA A 18 1.18 7.94 7.94
N GLY A 19 1.80 8.79 8.75
CA GLY A 19 1.29 10.12 9.09
C GLY A 19 1.18 11.03 7.88
N ALA A 20 2.21 11.08 7.03
CA ALA A 20 2.19 11.84 5.79
C ALA A 20 1.07 11.36 4.85
N ALA A 21 0.91 10.04 4.67
CA ALA A 21 -0.18 9.47 3.89
C ALA A 21 -1.56 9.86 4.45
N GLY A 22 -1.75 9.83 5.78
CA GLY A 22 -2.98 10.29 6.42
C GLY A 22 -3.26 11.78 6.18
N ALA A 23 -2.24 12.63 6.28
CA ALA A 23 -2.36 14.06 6.01
C ALA A 23 -2.79 14.34 4.56
N THR A 24 -2.29 13.58 3.57
CA THR A 24 -2.74 13.72 2.18
C THR A 24 -4.22 13.39 2.00
N LEU A 25 -4.77 12.41 2.73
CA LEU A 25 -6.20 12.10 2.65
C LEU A 25 -7.05 13.28 3.13
N VAL A 26 -6.66 13.90 4.25
CA VAL A 26 -7.38 15.02 4.85
C VAL A 26 -7.30 16.27 3.99
N LEU A 27 -6.07 16.64 3.59
CA LEU A 27 -5.80 17.92 2.93
C LEU A 27 -6.10 17.89 1.43
N ALA A 28 -5.76 16.80 0.73
CA ALA A 28 -5.84 16.76 -0.72
C ALA A 28 -7.14 16.14 -1.25
N GLN A 29 -7.78 15.23 -0.51
CA GLN A 29 -8.90 14.46 -1.07
C GLN A 29 -10.28 14.99 -0.69
N VAL A 30 -10.47 15.51 0.51
CA VAL A 30 -11.80 15.95 0.99
C VAL A 30 -11.81 17.40 1.46
N GLY A 31 -10.67 17.97 1.87
CA GLY A 31 -10.60 19.33 2.42
C GLY A 31 -11.36 19.50 3.75
N THR A 32 -11.91 18.40 4.29
CA THR A 32 -12.67 18.31 5.52
C THR A 32 -12.51 16.89 6.07
N PHE A 33 -12.47 16.71 7.38
CA PHE A 33 -12.47 15.37 7.99
C PHE A 33 -13.85 14.74 7.85
N ALA A 34 -14.01 13.87 6.85
CA ALA A 34 -15.22 13.07 6.66
C ALA A 34 -15.07 11.66 7.23
N GLU A 35 -16.17 11.06 7.66
CA GLU A 35 -16.17 9.65 8.08
C GLU A 35 -15.89 8.74 6.87
N ARG A 36 -15.15 7.65 7.12
CA ARG A 36 -14.78 6.62 6.13
C ARG A 36 -13.85 7.08 4.98
N MET A 37 -13.10 8.16 5.15
CA MET A 37 -12.12 8.65 4.15
C MET A 37 -11.07 7.62 3.70
N THR A 38 -10.69 6.70 4.59
CA THR A 38 -9.74 5.64 4.24
C THR A 38 -10.37 4.54 3.37
N ALA A 39 -11.70 4.46 3.31
CA ALA A 39 -12.48 3.55 2.44
C ALA A 39 -11.98 2.08 2.43
N GLY A 40 -11.43 1.58 3.53
CA GLY A 40 -10.88 0.22 3.60
C GLY A 40 -9.52 0.00 2.91
N ARG A 41 -8.84 1.07 2.46
CA ARG A 41 -7.52 1.02 1.81
C ARG A 41 -6.42 0.38 2.67
N GLY A 42 -6.62 0.23 3.98
CA GLY A 42 -5.69 -0.47 4.87
C GLY A 42 -5.43 -1.94 4.49
N PHE A 43 -6.39 -2.62 3.85
CA PHE A 43 -6.22 -4.01 3.40
C PHE A 43 -5.16 -4.14 2.30
N VAL A 44 -4.98 -3.10 1.47
CA VAL A 44 -3.96 -3.06 0.42
C VAL A 44 -2.54 -3.17 1.00
N ALA A 45 -2.30 -2.57 2.16
CA ALA A 45 -1.00 -2.66 2.81
C ALA A 45 -0.62 -4.11 3.15
N ILE A 46 -1.59 -4.93 3.58
CA ILE A 46 -1.39 -6.35 3.85
C ILE A 46 -1.06 -7.10 2.56
N ALA A 47 -1.80 -6.82 1.48
CA ALA A 47 -1.55 -7.42 0.17
C ALA A 47 -0.13 -7.11 -0.34
N ILE A 48 0.35 -5.87 -0.20
CA ILE A 48 1.71 -5.45 -0.60
C ILE A 48 2.78 -6.23 0.19
N VAL A 49 2.61 -6.42 1.50
CA VAL A 49 3.58 -7.15 2.33
C VAL A 49 3.66 -8.62 1.93
N VAL A 50 2.51 -9.24 1.66
CA VAL A 50 2.43 -10.64 1.19
C VAL A 50 3.06 -10.78 -0.19
N LEU A 51 2.76 -9.85 -1.11
CA LEU A 51 3.29 -9.82 -2.47
C LEU A 51 4.81 -9.61 -2.49
N GLY A 52 5.32 -8.74 -1.61
CA GLY A 52 6.74 -8.49 -1.41
C GLY A 52 7.48 -9.63 -0.69
N ARG A 53 6.78 -10.70 -0.30
CA ARG A 53 7.32 -11.91 0.34
C ARG A 53 8.18 -11.62 1.57
N TRP A 54 7.79 -10.62 2.35
CA TRP A 54 8.54 -10.17 3.54
C TRP A 54 9.99 -9.72 3.26
N ARG A 55 10.36 -9.52 2.00
CA ARG A 55 11.66 -8.97 1.60
C ARG A 55 11.53 -7.46 1.40
N PRO A 56 12.40 -6.62 1.99
CA PRO A 56 12.26 -5.17 1.94
C PRO A 56 12.21 -4.62 0.50
N MET A 57 13.05 -5.15 -0.38
CA MET A 57 13.05 -4.77 -1.81
C MET A 57 11.77 -5.21 -2.54
N GLY A 58 11.24 -6.39 -2.22
CA GLY A 58 10.00 -6.89 -2.82
C GLY A 58 8.78 -6.07 -2.38
N VAL A 59 8.73 -5.70 -1.10
CA VAL A 59 7.67 -4.86 -0.52
C VAL A 59 7.73 -3.45 -1.12
N LEU A 60 8.92 -2.88 -1.33
CA LEU A 60 9.09 -1.58 -1.97
C LEU A 60 8.56 -1.59 -3.41
N LEU A 61 8.92 -2.61 -4.19
CA LEU A 61 8.50 -2.73 -5.59
C LEU A 61 6.98 -2.95 -5.70
N ALA A 62 6.41 -3.78 -4.84
CA ALA A 62 4.97 -3.97 -4.72
C ALA A 62 4.24 -2.67 -4.32
N ALA A 63 4.78 -1.91 -3.36
CA ALA A 63 4.22 -0.63 -2.94
C ALA A 63 4.24 0.40 -4.08
N LEU A 64 5.33 0.45 -4.85
CA LEU A 64 5.49 1.35 -5.99
C LEU A 64 4.48 1.05 -7.10
N LEU A 65 4.28 -0.25 -7.42
CA LEU A 65 3.28 -0.69 -8.40
C LEU A 65 1.86 -0.31 -7.97
N PHE A 66 1.52 -0.53 -6.69
CA PHE A 66 0.22 -0.16 -6.15
C PHE A 66 -0.01 1.36 -6.15
N GLY A 67 1.02 2.13 -5.79
CA GLY A 67 1.00 3.59 -5.85
C GLY A 67 0.81 4.10 -7.28
N ALA A 68 1.54 3.55 -8.25
CA ALA A 68 1.41 3.89 -9.66
C ALA A 68 0.01 3.59 -10.20
N ALA A 69 -0.57 2.43 -9.86
CA ALA A 69 -1.94 2.09 -10.22
C ALA A 69 -2.96 3.08 -9.64
N THR A 70 -2.76 3.51 -8.40
CA THR A 70 -3.64 4.48 -7.72
C THR A 70 -3.52 5.87 -8.35
N ALA A 71 -2.31 6.33 -8.66
CA ALA A 71 -2.08 7.60 -9.35
C ALA A 71 -2.70 7.61 -10.75
N LEU A 72 -2.57 6.51 -11.48
CA LEU A 72 -3.16 6.36 -12.80
C LEU A 72 -4.69 6.44 -12.73
N GLN A 73 -5.32 5.82 -11.73
CA GLN A 73 -6.75 5.97 -11.46
C GLN A 73 -7.16 7.42 -11.23
N TYR A 74 -6.38 8.20 -10.47
CA TYR A 74 -6.67 9.63 -10.25
C TYR A 74 -6.53 10.46 -11.54
N VAL A 75 -5.49 10.21 -12.35
CA VAL A 75 -5.30 10.90 -13.63
C VAL A 75 -6.45 10.61 -14.59
N PHE A 76 -6.91 9.35 -14.66
CA PHE A 76 -8.06 8.99 -15.49
C PHE A 76 -9.38 9.58 -15.00
N GLN A 77 -9.60 9.67 -13.68
CA GLN A 77 -10.76 10.39 -13.13
C GLN A 77 -10.72 11.89 -13.47
N ALA A 78 -9.53 12.51 -13.42
CA ALA A 78 -9.35 13.91 -13.77
C ALA A 78 -9.49 14.18 -15.28
N ALA A 79 -9.21 13.18 -16.13
CA ALA A 79 -9.32 13.28 -17.59
C ALA A 79 -10.77 13.19 -18.13
N GLY A 80 -11.78 12.95 -17.27
CA GLY A 80 -13.20 13.07 -17.63
C GLY A 80 -13.72 12.03 -18.63
N LEU A 81 -13.05 10.88 -18.79
CA LEU A 81 -13.55 9.79 -19.64
C LEU A 81 -14.74 9.11 -18.97
N ASP A 82 -15.90 9.23 -19.62
CA ASP A 82 -17.24 8.75 -19.25
C ASP A 82 -17.36 7.20 -19.33
N VAL A 83 -16.36 6.51 -18.78
CA VAL A 83 -16.29 5.05 -18.75
C VAL A 83 -16.82 4.56 -17.41
N PRO A 84 -17.76 3.61 -17.38
CA PRO A 84 -18.43 3.19 -16.14
C PRO A 84 -17.41 2.79 -15.06
N TYR A 85 -17.49 3.46 -13.91
CA TYR A 85 -16.59 3.35 -12.76
C TYR A 85 -16.32 1.91 -12.29
N GLN A 86 -17.22 0.98 -12.58
CA GLN A 86 -17.11 -0.45 -12.29
C GLN A 86 -15.92 -1.13 -12.98
N LEU A 87 -15.56 -0.74 -14.20
CA LEU A 87 -14.38 -1.29 -14.89
C LEU A 87 -13.06 -0.84 -14.21
N PHE A 88 -13.03 0.39 -13.70
CA PHE A 88 -11.87 0.94 -13.01
C PHE A 88 -11.72 0.44 -11.57
N LEU A 89 -12.83 0.11 -10.90
CA LEU A 89 -12.82 -0.61 -9.62
C LEU A 89 -12.14 -1.98 -9.72
N MET A 90 -12.23 -2.64 -10.89
CA MET A 90 -11.63 -3.96 -11.10
C MET A 90 -10.13 -3.92 -11.39
N LEU A 91 -9.59 -2.80 -11.89
CA LEU A 91 -8.15 -2.66 -12.21
C LEU A 91 -7.21 -3.04 -11.05
N PRO A 92 -7.39 -2.52 -9.82
CA PRO A 92 -6.56 -2.92 -8.69
C PRO A 92 -6.71 -4.40 -8.31
N TYR A 93 -7.86 -5.03 -8.61
CA TYR A 93 -8.07 -6.47 -8.40
C TYR A 93 -7.40 -7.32 -9.46
N VAL A 94 -7.41 -6.90 -10.73
CA VAL A 94 -6.71 -7.59 -11.82
C VAL A 94 -5.19 -7.48 -11.62
N LEU A 95 -4.71 -6.32 -11.17
CA LEU A 95 -3.29 -6.10 -10.88
C LEU A 95 -2.83 -6.93 -9.68
N THR A 96 -3.68 -7.07 -8.64
CA THR A 96 -3.41 -7.99 -7.53
C THR A 96 -3.45 -9.46 -7.94
N LEU A 97 -4.38 -9.87 -8.81
CA LEU A 97 -4.44 -11.23 -9.37
C LEU A 97 -3.19 -11.58 -10.18
N LEU A 98 -2.73 -10.69 -11.06
CA LEU A 98 -1.50 -10.88 -11.84
C LEU A 98 -0.27 -10.93 -10.93
N ALA A 99 -0.21 -10.05 -9.93
CA ALA A 99 0.90 -10.01 -8.99
C ALA A 99 0.92 -11.25 -8.09
N LEU A 100 -0.24 -11.72 -7.62
CA LEU A 100 -0.40 -12.97 -6.87
C LEU A 100 -0.01 -14.17 -7.72
N ALA A 101 -0.48 -14.25 -8.97
CA ALA A 101 -0.14 -15.33 -9.91
C ALA A 101 1.38 -15.43 -10.14
N GLY A 102 2.09 -14.30 -10.18
CA GLY A 102 3.55 -14.26 -10.28
C GLY A 102 4.30 -14.56 -8.97
N ALA A 103 3.70 -14.29 -7.80
CA ALA A 103 4.39 -14.33 -6.51
C ALA A 103 4.25 -15.66 -5.73
N VAL A 104 3.46 -16.64 -6.22
CA VAL A 104 3.09 -17.89 -5.52
C VAL A 104 4.28 -18.73 -4.99
N ARG A 105 5.51 -18.50 -5.42
CA ARG A 105 6.62 -19.40 -5.08
C ARG A 105 7.20 -19.22 -3.67
N ARG A 106 6.46 -19.54 -2.59
CA ARG A 106 6.85 -19.62 -1.15
C ARG A 106 7.12 -18.28 -0.44
N ALA A 107 6.10 -17.70 0.20
CA ALA A 107 6.29 -16.70 1.25
C ALA A 107 6.56 -17.42 2.59
N ARG A 108 7.78 -17.29 3.14
CA ARG A 108 8.06 -17.70 4.52
C ARG A 108 7.93 -16.46 5.40
N ALA A 109 7.02 -16.48 6.36
CA ALA A 109 6.90 -15.42 7.36
C ALA A 109 8.21 -15.33 8.18
N PRO A 110 8.71 -14.14 8.50
CA PRO A 110 9.94 -13.99 9.26
C PRO A 110 9.75 -14.47 10.71
N ALA A 111 10.74 -15.19 11.24
CA ALA A 111 10.67 -15.91 12.51
C ALA A 111 10.59 -15.03 13.78
N ASP A 112 10.58 -13.70 13.62
CA ASP A 112 10.64 -12.72 14.72
C ASP A 112 9.38 -11.84 14.83
N LEU A 113 8.30 -12.18 14.11
CA LEU A 113 7.00 -11.54 14.29
C LEU A 113 6.48 -11.77 15.71
N GLY A 114 6.11 -10.69 16.40
CA GLY A 114 5.49 -10.75 17.73
C GLY A 114 6.44 -10.67 18.93
N LYS A 115 7.76 -10.60 18.73
CA LYS A 115 8.70 -10.37 19.85
C LYS A 115 8.81 -8.90 20.20
N ALA A 116 8.48 -8.57 21.45
CA ALA A 116 8.73 -7.25 22.05
C ALA A 116 10.23 -6.89 21.99
N LEU A 117 10.51 -5.59 21.88
CA LEU A 117 11.86 -4.98 21.74
C LEU A 117 12.80 -5.27 22.92
#